data_AF-A0A0J9E9Z0-F1
#
_entry.id   AF-A0A0J9E9Z0-F1
#
_cell.length_a   1.000
_cell.length_b   1.000
_cell.length_c   1.000
_cell.angle_alpha   90.00
_cell.angle_beta   90.00
_cell.angle_gamma   90.00
#
_symmetry.space_group_name_H-M   'P 1'
#
loop_
_entity.id
_entity.type
_entity.pdbx_description
1 polymer ?
#
loop_
_entity_poly.entity_id
_entity_poly.type
_entity_poly.pdbx_seq_one_letter_code
_entity_poly.pdbx_strand_id
1 'polypeptide(L)'
;MLRSAGLRFLIVGFLGLIMFIPLELVSAIVSERDDYSLQTIREVSREWGGAQLISGPQLVIPVQELVTEERRRTKFDQATGEALRDDKGELVYEIFQEDVLKTRDPIYVYP
;
A
#
# COMPACT_ATOMS: atom_id res chain seq x y z
N MET A 1 -48.70 -15.69 61.55
CA MET A 1 -47.44 -16.30 62.03
C MET A 1 -46.41 -16.28 60.90
N LEU A 2 -45.61 -15.22 60.78
CA LEU A 2 -44.41 -15.14 59.91
C LEU A 2 -43.35 -14.28 60.64
N ARG A 3 -42.87 -14.78 61.78
CA ARG A 3 -41.93 -14.08 62.68
C ARG A 3 -40.54 -14.72 62.74
N SER A 4 -40.08 -15.40 61.67
CA SER A 4 -38.70 -15.90 61.61
C SER A 4 -37.85 -15.03 60.69
N ALA A 5 -36.71 -14.55 61.20
CA ALA A 5 -35.78 -13.71 60.45
C ALA A 5 -35.25 -14.41 59.18
N GLY A 6 -35.08 -15.73 59.22
CA GLY A 6 -34.62 -16.53 58.07
C GLY A 6 -35.55 -16.48 56.87
N LEU A 7 -36.87 -16.48 57.08
CA LEU A 7 -37.81 -16.38 55.95
C LEU A 7 -37.79 -15.00 55.30
N ARG A 8 -37.62 -13.94 56.09
CA ARG A 8 -37.45 -12.57 55.56
C ARG A 8 -36.18 -12.46 54.73
N PHE A 9 -35.08 -13.08 55.19
CA PHE A 9 -33.83 -13.12 54.45
C PHE A 9 -33.99 -13.81 53.09
N LEU A 10 -34.65 -14.98 53.04
CA LEU A 10 -34.92 -15.68 51.79
C LEU A 10 -35.76 -14.86 50.82
N ILE A 11 -36.79 -14.15 51.30
CA ILE A 11 -37.63 -13.29 50.47
C ILE A 11 -36.81 -12.14 49.87
N VAL A 12 -35.97 -11.48 50.67
CA VAL A 12 -35.12 -10.38 50.18
C VAL A 12 -34.10 -10.89 49.16
N GLY A 13 -33.46 -12.03 49.40
CA GLY A 13 -32.56 -12.65 48.44
C GLY A 13 -33.25 -13.02 47.13
N PHE A 14 -34.46 -13.58 47.21
CA PHE A 14 -35.27 -13.89 46.03
C PHE A 14 -35.68 -12.65 45.25
N LEU A 15 -36.08 -11.57 45.94
CA LEU A 15 -36.37 -10.28 45.30
C LEU A 15 -35.12 -9.68 44.63
N GLY A 16 -33.94 -9.82 45.25
CA GLY A 16 -32.66 -9.43 44.66
C GLY A 16 -32.37 -10.19 43.36
N LEU A 17 -32.61 -11.50 43.35
CA LEU A 17 -32.48 -12.32 42.13
C LEU A 17 -33.48 -11.90 41.05
N ILE A 18 -34.71 -11.56 41.40
CA ILE A 18 -35.68 -11.03 40.44
C ILE A 18 -35.21 -9.69 39.87
N MET A 19 -34.63 -8.81 40.71
CA MET A 19 -34.07 -7.53 40.30
C MET A 19 -32.77 -7.65 39.49
N PHE A 20 -32.14 -8.83 39.45
CA PHE A 20 -31.02 -9.09 38.55
C PHE A 20 -31.46 -9.06 37.08
N ILE A 21 -32.65 -9.59 36.77
CA ILE A 21 -33.21 -9.61 35.40
C ILE A 21 -33.31 -8.19 34.79
N PRO A 22 -33.96 -7.19 35.43
CA PRO A 22 -34.03 -5.85 34.86
C PRO A 22 -32.67 -5.15 34.80
N LEU A 23 -31.71 -5.49 35.67
CA LEU A 23 -30.37 -4.93 35.61
C LEU A 23 -29.64 -5.39 34.34
N GLU A 24 -29.69 -6.69 34.05
CA GLU A 24 -29.12 -7.26 32.83
C GLU A 24 -29.80 -6.71 31.57
N LEU A 25 -31.12 -6.52 31.59
CA LEU A 25 -31.85 -5.90 30.47
C LEU A 25 -31.36 -4.48 30.17
N VAL A 26 -31.16 -3.66 31.21
CA VAL A 26 -30.63 -2.30 31.05
C VAL A 26 -29.21 -2.34 30.52
N SER A 27 -28.36 -3.23 31.05
CA SER A 27 -26.99 -3.40 30.57
C SER A 27 -26.94 -3.79 29.10
N ALA A 28 -27.80 -4.72 28.66
CA ALA A 28 -27.91 -5.12 27.26
C ALA A 28 -28.29 -3.94 26.35
N ILE A 29 -29.29 -3.15 26.73
CA ILE A 29 -29.70 -1.96 25.96
C ILE A 29 -28.56 -0.93 25.87
N VAL A 30 -27.80 -0.73 26.94
CA VAL A 30 -26.65 0.19 26.92
C VAL A 30 -25.57 -0.32 25.98
N SER A 31 -25.27 -1.62 26.01
CA SER A 31 -24.31 -2.25 25.08
C SER A 31 -24.76 -2.10 23.62
N GLU A 32 -26.01 -2.43 23.33
CA GLU A 32 -26.57 -2.31 21.98
C GLU A 32 -26.49 -0.87 21.45
N ARG A 33 -26.69 0.13 22.32
CA ARG A 33 -26.59 1.54 21.93
C ARG A 33 -25.16 1.97 21.64
N ASP A 34 -24.19 1.48 22.39
CA ASP A 34 -22.77 1.75 22.13
C ASP A 34 -22.36 1.13 20.78
N ASP A 35 -22.68 -0.14 20.58
CA ASP A 35 -22.40 -0.87 19.35
C ASP A 35 -23.06 -0.21 18.12
N TYR A 36 -24.34 0.16 18.25
CA TYR A 36 -25.09 0.83 17.20
C TYR A 36 -24.49 2.20 16.86
N SER A 37 -24.06 2.97 17.87
CA SER A 37 -23.39 4.25 17.64
C SER A 37 -22.10 4.08 16.86
N LEU A 38 -21.24 3.15 17.27
CA LEU A 38 -19.98 2.85 16.59
C LEU A 38 -20.21 2.34 15.17
N GLN A 39 -21.22 1.51 14.95
CA GLN A 39 -21.58 1.01 13.63
C GLN A 39 -22.05 2.13 12.71
N THR A 40 -22.94 3.00 13.19
CA THR A 40 -23.47 4.13 12.43
C THR A 40 -22.34 5.08 12.02
N ILE A 41 -21.41 5.40 12.93
CA ILE A 41 -20.23 6.23 12.60
C ILE A 41 -19.38 5.56 11.52
N ARG A 42 -19.14 4.25 11.60
CA ARG A 42 -18.38 3.51 10.58
C ARG A 42 -19.09 3.48 9.22
N GLU A 43 -20.41 3.39 9.20
CA GLU A 43 -21.20 3.33 7.98
C GLU A 43 -21.23 4.70 7.29
N VAL A 44 -21.59 5.75 8.03
CA VAL A 44 -21.57 7.12 7.51
C VAL A 44 -20.16 7.52 7.07
N SER A 45 -19.14 7.22 7.88
CA SER A 45 -17.76 7.52 7.45
C SER A 45 -17.44 6.79 6.15
N ARG A 46 -17.75 5.50 6.01
CA ARG A 46 -17.50 4.74 4.76
C ARG A 46 -18.17 5.36 3.54
N GLU A 47 -19.41 5.83 3.65
CA GLU A 47 -20.11 6.50 2.54
C GLU A 47 -19.45 7.81 2.13
N TRP A 48 -18.85 8.52 3.08
CA TRP A 48 -18.25 9.85 2.88
C TRP A 48 -16.72 9.83 2.73
N GLY A 49 -16.12 8.67 2.47
CA GLY A 49 -14.68 8.52 2.19
C GLY A 49 -13.88 7.81 3.30
N GLY A 50 -14.44 7.54 4.46
CA GLY A 50 -13.84 6.70 5.50
C GLY A 50 -12.50 7.23 6.01
N ALA A 51 -11.65 6.32 6.49
CA ALA A 51 -10.27 6.67 6.82
C ALA A 51 -9.47 6.86 5.53
N GLN A 52 -8.93 8.06 5.33
CA GLN A 52 -8.13 8.41 4.15
C GLN A 52 -6.68 8.62 4.53
N LEU A 53 -5.78 7.93 3.84
CA LEU A 53 -4.34 8.17 3.91
C LEU A 53 -3.95 9.08 2.74
N ILE A 54 -3.65 10.35 3.02
CA ILE A 54 -3.15 11.29 2.02
C ILE A 54 -1.63 11.24 2.06
N SER A 55 -1.01 10.69 1.02
CA SER A 55 0.44 10.77 0.81
C SER A 55 0.79 12.04 0.05
N GLY A 56 1.93 12.64 0.39
CA GLY A 56 2.43 13.85 -0.24
C GLY A 56 2.88 13.63 -1.70
N PRO A 57 3.23 14.72 -2.41
CA PRO A 57 3.76 14.63 -3.77
C PRO A 57 5.07 13.82 -3.78
N GLN A 58 5.20 12.94 -4.78
CA GLN A 58 6.42 12.16 -5.01
C GLN A 58 7.32 12.90 -6.01
N LEU A 59 8.60 13.05 -5.67
CA LEU A 59 9.59 13.59 -6.60
C LEU A 59 10.19 12.46 -7.44
N VAL A 60 10.00 12.53 -8.76
CA VAL A 60 10.58 11.61 -9.74
C VAL A 60 11.69 12.34 -10.47
N ILE A 61 12.95 11.93 -10.28
CA ILE A 61 14.11 12.56 -10.92
C ILE A 61 14.53 11.70 -12.13
N PRO A 62 14.36 12.19 -13.37
CA PRO A 62 14.88 11.49 -14.54
C PRO A 62 16.41 11.60 -14.56
N VAL A 63 17.09 10.47 -14.77
CA VAL A 63 18.56 10.42 -14.86
C VAL A 63 18.99 9.80 -16.18
N GLN A 64 20.10 10.31 -16.71
CA GLN A 64 20.74 9.80 -17.91
C GLN A 64 22.12 9.27 -17.52
N GLU A 65 22.51 8.15 -18.12
CA GLU A 65 23.84 7.56 -17.92
C GLU A 65 24.56 7.52 -19.27
N LEU A 66 25.86 7.82 -19.24
CA LEU A 66 26.75 7.61 -20.37
C LEU A 66 27.10 6.13 -20.39
N VAL A 67 26.56 5.40 -21.36
CA VAL A 67 26.88 3.99 -21.58
C VAL A 67 27.75 3.90 -22.81
N THR A 68 28.95 3.36 -22.66
CA THR A 68 29.83 3.02 -23.78
C THR A 68 29.28 1.79 -24.47
N GLU A 69 28.67 1.95 -25.64
CA GLU A 69 28.17 0.85 -26.46
C GLU A 69 29.17 0.52 -27.57
N GLU A 70 29.47 -0.77 -27.73
CA GLU A 70 30.31 -1.27 -28.82
C GLU A 70 29.46 -1.42 -30.08
N ARG A 71 29.63 -0.52 -31.05
CA ARG A 71 28.90 -0.56 -32.32
C ARG A 71 29.83 -1.01 -33.44
N ARG A 72 29.30 -1.83 -34.34
CA ARG A 72 30.04 -2.36 -35.49
C ARG A 72 29.83 -1.42 -36.69
N ARG A 73 30.88 -0.76 -37.18
CA ARG A 73 30.85 0.05 -38.42
C ARG A 73 31.69 -0.61 -39.49
N THR A 74 31.25 -0.52 -40.74
CA THR A 74 32.09 -0.93 -41.88
C THR A 74 33.32 -0.04 -41.94
N LYS A 75 34.51 -0.65 -42.02
CA LYS A 75 35.76 0.10 -42.10
C LYS A 75 35.92 0.62 -43.54
N PHE A 76 36.09 1.92 -43.71
CA PHE A 76 36.23 2.55 -45.03
C PHE A 76 37.71 2.88 -45.30
N ASP A 77 38.18 2.63 -46.52
CA ASP A 77 39.54 3.00 -46.94
C ASP A 77 39.64 4.53 -47.11
N GLN A 78 40.62 5.15 -46.45
CA GLN A 78 40.81 6.61 -46.43
C GLN A 78 41.24 7.18 -47.79
N ALA A 79 41.70 6.35 -48.74
CA ALA A 79 42.13 6.79 -50.07
C ALA A 79 41.02 6.72 -51.14
N THR A 80 40.02 5.86 -50.97
CA THR A 80 39.03 5.51 -52.02
C THR A 80 37.58 5.61 -51.56
N GLY A 81 37.31 5.73 -50.26
CA GLY A 81 35.95 5.89 -49.73
C GLY A 81 35.08 4.62 -49.83
N GLU A 82 35.64 3.50 -50.27
CA GLU A 82 34.96 2.22 -50.37
C GLU A 82 35.06 1.43 -49.06
N ALA A 83 34.03 0.65 -48.75
CA ALA A 83 34.06 -0.25 -47.61
C ALA A 83 35.10 -1.36 -47.85
N LEU A 84 36.04 -1.52 -46.92
CA LEU A 84 37.08 -2.55 -47.00
C LEU A 84 36.42 -3.93 -47.09
N ARG A 85 36.80 -4.70 -48.10
CA ARG A 85 36.37 -6.09 -48.29
C ARG A 85 37.55 -7.01 -48.04
N ASP A 86 37.32 -8.09 -47.29
CA ASP A 86 38.25 -9.19 -47.11
C ASP A 86 38.58 -9.85 -48.47
N ASP A 87 39.64 -10.64 -48.55
CA ASP A 87 40.09 -11.42 -49.72
C ASP A 87 38.99 -12.34 -50.29
N LYS A 88 37.94 -12.60 -49.50
CA LYS A 88 36.73 -13.37 -49.86
C LYS A 88 35.55 -12.51 -50.32
N GLY A 89 35.70 -11.18 -50.40
CA GLY A 89 34.67 -10.24 -50.84
C GLY A 89 33.68 -9.79 -49.76
N GLU A 90 33.87 -10.20 -48.50
CA GLU A 90 33.00 -9.83 -47.38
C GLU A 90 33.41 -8.51 -46.72
N LEU A 91 32.44 -7.73 -46.26
CA LEU A 91 32.69 -6.43 -45.62
C LEU A 91 33.48 -6.58 -44.31
N VAL A 92 34.59 -5.86 -44.20
CA VAL A 92 35.38 -5.76 -42.97
C VAL A 92 34.75 -4.71 -42.08
N TYR A 93 34.42 -5.12 -40.86
CA TYR A 93 33.82 -4.26 -39.86
C TYR A 93 34.82 -3.98 -38.75
N GLU A 94 34.83 -2.74 -38.28
CA GLU A 94 35.54 -2.30 -37.08
C GLU A 94 34.54 -2.12 -35.93
N ILE A 95 34.93 -2.57 -34.74
CA ILE A 95 34.18 -2.32 -33.51
C ILE A 95 34.68 -0.99 -32.98
N PHE A 96 33.79 0.00 -32.92
CA PHE A 96 34.10 1.31 -32.33
C PHE A 96 33.25 1.52 -31.08
N GLN A 97 33.85 2.12 -30.06
CA GLN A 97 33.17 2.47 -28.82
C GLN A 97 32.56 3.86 -28.96
N GLU A 98 31.25 3.97 -28.76
CA GLU A 98 30.52 5.23 -28.78
C GLU A 98 29.85 5.43 -27.41
N ASP A 99 30.12 6.57 -26.78
CA ASP A 99 29.43 6.94 -25.54
C ASP A 99 28.04 7.46 -25.89
N VAL A 100 27.01 6.67 -25.58
CA VAL A 100 25.62 7.02 -25.87
C VAL A 100 24.91 7.39 -24.57
N LEU A 101 24.22 8.54 -24.57
CA LEU A 101 23.34 8.94 -23.49
C LEU A 101 22.12 8.02 -23.48
N LYS A 102 21.99 7.20 -22.44
CA LYS A 102 20.87 6.28 -22.27
C LYS A 102 20.03 6.68 -21.08
N THR A 103 18.71 6.70 -21.27
CA THR A 103 17.76 6.90 -20.17
C THR A 103 17.83 5.69 -19.23
N ARG A 104 18.12 5.94 -17.96
CA ARG A 104 18.10 4.93 -16.90
C ARG A 104 16.79 5.04 -16.11
N ASP A 105 16.48 4.01 -15.35
CA ASP A 105 15.32 4.02 -14.46
C ASP A 105 15.35 5.26 -13.54
N PRO A 106 14.23 5.99 -13.45
CA PRO A 106 14.16 7.21 -12.67
C PRO A 106 14.28 6.92 -11.17
N ILE A 107 14.85 7.87 -10.44
CA ILE A 107 15.00 7.77 -8.98
C ILE A 107 13.73 8.33 -8.33
N TYR A 108 13.10 7.52 -7.48
CA TYR A 108 11.93 7.89 -6.69
C TYR A 108 12.36 8.35 -5.31
N VAL A 109 12.00 9.59 -4.94
CA VAL A 109 12.21 10.10 -3.57
C VAL A 109 10.86 10.17 -2.86
N TYR A 110 10.72 9.36 -1.81
CA TYR A 110 9.60 9.46 -0.88
C TYR A 110 9.98 10.42 0.27
N PRO A 111 9.05 11.27 0.74
CA PRO A 111 9.22 12.03 1.97
C PRO A 111 9.29 11.13 3.22
#